data_AF-A0AAU6U066-F1
#
_entry.id   AF-A0AAU6U066-F1
#
_cell.length_a   1.000
_cell.length_b   1.000
_cell.length_c   1.000
_cell.angle_alpha   90.00
_cell.angle_beta   90.00
_cell.angle_gamma   90.00
#
_symmetry.space_group_name_H-M   'P 1'
#
loop_
_entity.id
_entity.type
_entity.pdbx_description
1 polymer ?
#
loop_
_entity_poly.entity_id
_entity_poly.type
_entity_poly.pdbx_seq_one_letter_code
_entity_poly.pdbx_strand_id
1 'polypeptide(L)'
;MNLKKQAANRLIFVLSFFFIAGCKPGNPSEQPEKISRFDGVYICSISKSFNQIAIEQKNKHVFPSVLTKTTITVKDGIMTVHGMTSGDYVTHQMSLTEPPVTGNGRVLYSEVELRYKNGNVQQDFTKKYGIASISEGDPFDKGFMQQLSSCRLSPGETRSARG
;
A
#
# COMPACT_ATOMS: atom_id res chain seq x y z
N MET A 1 -40.68 31.94 47.43
CA MET A 1 -39.50 31.65 48.29
C MET A 1 -39.22 30.16 48.27
N ASN A 2 -37.94 29.82 48.31
CA ASN A 2 -37.31 28.54 47.95
C ASN A 2 -37.39 27.51 49.09
N LEU A 3 -37.70 26.24 48.78
CA LEU A 3 -37.35 25.06 49.60
C LEU A 3 -37.24 23.85 48.65
N LYS A 4 -36.02 23.53 48.20
CA LYS A 4 -35.11 22.50 48.73
C LYS A 4 -35.55 21.03 48.53
N LYS A 5 -34.68 20.35 47.77
CA LYS A 5 -34.04 19.04 48.02
C LYS A 5 -34.73 17.73 47.58
N GLN A 6 -33.86 16.91 46.99
CA GLN A 6 -33.81 15.43 46.98
C GLN A 6 -34.86 14.76 46.09
N ALA A 7 -34.61 13.63 45.44
CA ALA A 7 -33.42 12.83 45.10
C ALA A 7 -33.99 11.67 44.24
N ALA A 8 -33.08 10.92 43.61
CA ALA A 8 -33.29 9.54 43.18
C ALA A 8 -34.00 9.27 41.83
N ASN A 9 -33.16 9.08 40.82
CA ASN A 9 -32.92 7.76 40.23
C ASN A 9 -34.11 7.09 39.49
N ARG A 10 -34.25 7.38 38.19
CA ARG A 10 -34.73 6.40 37.19
C ARG A 10 -34.03 6.62 35.85
N LEU A 11 -32.80 6.11 35.76
CA LEU A 11 -32.12 5.94 34.48
C LEU A 11 -32.82 4.77 33.76
N ILE A 12 -33.67 5.09 32.78
CA ILE A 12 -34.28 4.10 31.89
C ILE A 12 -33.23 3.74 30.85
N PHE A 13 -32.58 2.59 31.01
CA PHE A 13 -31.78 1.95 29.98
C PHE A 13 -32.73 1.49 28.86
N VAL A 14 -32.80 2.25 27.77
CA VAL A 14 -33.40 1.76 26.52
C VAL A 14 -32.27 1.11 25.71
N LEU A 15 -32.19 -0.21 25.84
CA LEU A 15 -31.41 -1.09 24.98
C LEU A 15 -32.06 -1.11 23.59
N SER A 16 -31.56 -0.26 22.70
CA SER A 16 -31.86 -0.35 21.26
C SER A 16 -30.74 -1.14 20.59
N PHE A 17 -30.87 -2.47 20.60
CA PHE A 17 -30.26 -3.33 19.58
C PHE A 17 -31.09 -3.24 18.29
N PHE A 18 -30.46 -3.64 17.17
CA PHE A 18 -30.98 -3.80 15.80
C PHE A 18 -30.82 -2.56 14.89
N PHE A 19 -30.09 -2.55 13.77
CA PHE A 19 -29.43 -3.57 12.95
C PHE A 19 -28.16 -2.97 12.34
N ILE A 20 -26.98 -3.57 12.56
CA ILE A 20 -25.83 -3.36 11.66
C ILE A 20 -25.85 -4.53 10.69
N ALA A 21 -26.32 -4.26 9.47
CA ALA A 21 -26.14 -5.14 8.32
C ALA A 21 -24.65 -5.47 8.19
N GLY A 22 -24.34 -6.75 7.98
CA GLY A 22 -23.04 -7.34 8.22
C GLY A 22 -21.87 -6.68 7.50
N CYS A 23 -21.09 -5.90 8.23
CA CYS A 23 -19.66 -5.86 8.03
C CYS A 23 -19.06 -6.91 8.96
N LYS A 24 -18.62 -8.04 8.41
CA LYS A 24 -17.76 -8.97 9.14
C LYS A 24 -16.41 -8.24 9.27
N PRO A 25 -15.98 -7.79 10.47
CA PRO A 25 -14.64 -7.24 10.59
C PRO A 25 -13.68 -8.39 10.28
N GLY A 26 -12.90 -8.26 9.22
CA GLY A 26 -11.80 -9.19 8.97
C GLY A 26 -10.95 -9.27 10.22
N ASN A 27 -10.62 -10.49 10.65
CA ASN A 27 -9.85 -10.71 11.87
C ASN A 27 -8.49 -9.99 11.70
N PRO A 28 -8.13 -9.00 12.55
CA PRO A 28 -6.89 -8.25 12.40
C PRO A 28 -5.64 -9.13 12.41
N SER A 29 -5.72 -10.34 12.97
CA SER A 29 -4.61 -11.29 13.03
C SER A 29 -4.28 -11.97 11.69
N GLU A 30 -5.20 -12.02 10.72
CA GLU A 30 -4.94 -12.64 9.42
C GLU A 30 -4.30 -11.68 8.40
N GLN A 31 -4.38 -10.38 8.64
CA GLN A 31 -3.91 -9.37 7.70
C GLN A 31 -2.37 -9.30 7.62
N PRO A 32 -1.61 -9.35 8.73
CA PRO A 32 -0.14 -9.35 8.69
C PRO A 32 0.43 -10.56 7.94
N GLU A 33 -0.11 -11.76 8.18
CA GLU A 33 0.31 -12.99 7.50
C GLU A 33 0.02 -12.95 5.99
N LYS A 34 -1.04 -12.25 5.57
CA LYS A 34 -1.35 -12.04 4.16
C LYS A 34 -0.52 -10.92 3.54
N ILE A 35 0.05 -10.01 4.31
CA ILE A 35 0.94 -8.96 3.80
C ILE A 35 2.34 -9.54 3.59
N SER A 36 2.82 -10.38 4.50
CA SER A 36 4.17 -10.96 4.44
C SER A 36 4.43 -11.81 3.18
N ARG A 37 3.39 -12.28 2.48
CA ARG A 37 3.56 -12.92 1.16
C ARG A 37 4.15 -11.98 0.10
N PHE A 38 4.12 -10.68 0.31
CA PHE A 38 4.75 -9.69 -0.56
C PHE A 38 6.21 -9.42 -0.16
N ASP A 39 6.64 -9.88 1.00
CA ASP A 39 7.99 -9.63 1.49
C ASP A 39 9.05 -10.20 0.55
N GLY A 40 10.16 -9.49 0.49
CA GLY A 40 11.35 -9.86 -0.24
C GLY A 40 11.95 -8.71 -1.03
N VAL A 41 13.11 -9.00 -1.59
CA VAL A 41 13.88 -8.10 -2.44
C VAL A 41 13.56 -8.41 -3.89
N TYR A 42 13.15 -7.41 -4.66
CA TYR A 42 12.81 -7.54 -6.07
C TYR A 42 13.72 -6.68 -6.93
N ILE A 43 14.18 -7.23 -8.04
CA ILE A 43 14.89 -6.48 -9.08
C ILE A 43 13.85 -6.06 -10.12
N CYS A 44 13.72 -4.76 -10.33
CA CYS A 44 12.75 -4.14 -11.22
C CYS A 44 13.44 -3.36 -12.35
N SER A 45 12.79 -3.28 -13.50
CA SER A 45 13.13 -2.36 -14.59
C SER A 45 12.51 -0.99 -14.31
N ILE A 46 13.29 0.07 -14.49
CA ILE A 46 12.84 1.46 -14.35
C ILE A 46 12.13 1.89 -15.64
N SER A 47 10.96 2.50 -15.53
CA SER A 47 10.32 3.12 -16.69
C SER A 47 11.11 4.36 -17.14
N LYS A 48 11.73 4.26 -18.32
CA LYS A 48 12.52 5.36 -18.89
C LYS A 48 11.69 6.61 -19.13
N SER A 49 10.45 6.47 -19.60
CA SER A 49 9.58 7.61 -19.91
C SER A 49 9.21 8.40 -18.66
N PHE A 50 8.72 7.72 -17.63
CA PHE A 50 8.36 8.38 -16.36
C PHE A 50 9.57 8.97 -15.65
N ASN A 51 10.72 8.28 -15.66
CA ASN A 51 11.92 8.84 -15.09
C ASN A 51 12.42 10.08 -15.85
N GLN A 52 12.33 10.08 -17.18
CA GLN A 52 12.71 11.24 -18.00
C GLN A 52 11.82 12.46 -17.71
N ILE A 53 10.50 12.26 -17.59
CA ILE A 53 9.56 13.34 -17.20
C ILE A 53 9.95 13.92 -15.84
N ALA A 54 10.23 13.06 -14.86
CA ALA A 54 10.64 13.50 -13.53
C ALA A 54 11.98 14.27 -13.54
N ILE A 55 12.93 13.89 -14.42
CA ILE A 55 14.19 14.62 -14.64
C ILE A 55 13.92 16.01 -15.23
N GLU A 56 13.07 16.11 -16.25
CA GLU A 56 12.72 17.38 -16.91
C GLU A 56 12.03 18.35 -15.95
N GLN A 57 11.21 17.80 -15.05
CA GLN A 57 10.55 18.54 -13.97
C GLN A 57 11.48 18.87 -12.79
N LYS A 58 12.75 18.43 -12.83
CA LYS A 58 13.73 18.59 -11.74
C LYS A 58 13.22 18.01 -10.41
N ASN A 59 12.48 16.91 -10.47
CA ASN A 59 11.99 16.25 -9.27
C ASN A 59 13.15 15.59 -8.51
N LYS A 60 13.08 15.58 -7.17
CA LYS A 60 14.09 14.95 -6.32
C LYS A 60 14.06 13.41 -6.41
N HIS A 61 12.91 12.82 -6.72
CA HIS A 61 12.70 11.38 -6.80
C HIS A 61 12.95 10.85 -8.21
N VAL A 62 14.18 11.02 -8.69
CA VAL A 62 14.63 10.55 -10.01
C VAL A 62 15.72 9.51 -9.85
N PHE A 63 15.73 8.52 -10.73
CA PHE A 63 16.86 7.63 -10.91
C PHE A 63 17.93 8.31 -11.78
N PRO A 64 19.23 8.10 -11.49
CA PRO A 64 20.30 8.43 -12.43
C PRO A 64 19.99 7.88 -13.83
N SER A 65 20.17 8.69 -14.86
CA SER A 65 19.77 8.36 -16.25
C SER A 65 20.42 7.10 -16.83
N VAL A 66 21.58 6.71 -16.29
CA VAL A 66 22.30 5.48 -16.66
C VAL A 66 21.69 4.22 -16.06
N LEU A 67 20.90 4.32 -14.99
CA LEU A 67 20.26 3.18 -14.36
C LEU A 67 19.03 2.74 -15.17
N THR A 68 19.01 1.46 -15.53
CA THR A 68 17.87 0.84 -16.22
C THR A 68 17.08 -0.11 -15.32
N LYS A 69 17.68 -0.49 -14.18
CA LYS A 69 17.08 -1.35 -13.17
C LYS A 69 17.34 -0.76 -11.79
N THR A 70 16.44 -1.08 -10.88
CA THR A 70 16.61 -0.82 -9.45
C THR A 70 16.20 -2.05 -8.65
N THR A 71 16.56 -2.05 -7.37
CA THR A 71 16.06 -2.99 -6.38
C THR A 71 14.95 -2.31 -5.58
N ILE A 72 13.90 -3.05 -5.25
CA ILE A 72 12.97 -2.68 -4.20
C ILE A 72 13.02 -3.73 -3.09
N THR A 73 12.89 -3.29 -1.84
CA THR A 73 12.71 -4.16 -0.70
C THR A 73 11.29 -3.97 -0.18
N VAL A 74 10.51 -5.04 -0.13
CA VAL A 74 9.18 -5.04 0.47
C VAL A 74 9.26 -5.80 1.78
N LYS A 75 8.79 -5.18 2.85
CA LYS A 75 8.71 -5.82 4.16
C LYS A 75 7.52 -5.29 4.94
N ASP A 76 6.68 -6.19 5.43
CA ASP A 76 5.53 -5.87 6.28
C ASP A 76 4.64 -4.78 5.67
N GLY A 77 4.51 -4.72 4.34
CA GLY A 77 3.68 -3.75 3.63
C GLY A 77 4.33 -2.37 3.40
N ILE A 78 5.60 -2.21 3.75
CA ILE A 78 6.42 -1.04 3.40
C ILE A 78 7.34 -1.42 2.24
N MET A 79 7.38 -0.59 1.20
CA MET A 79 8.30 -0.74 0.07
C MET A 79 9.38 0.34 0.15
N THR A 80 10.65 -0.07 0.07
CA THR A 80 11.79 0.83 -0.13
C THR A 80 12.31 0.66 -1.55
N VAL A 81 12.38 1.76 -2.29
CA VAL A 81 12.90 1.81 -3.65
C VAL A 81 14.30 2.41 -3.63
N HIS A 82 15.27 1.63 -4.06
CA HIS A 82 16.68 1.99 -3.89
C HIS A 82 17.25 2.79 -5.06
N GLY A 83 18.31 3.56 -4.81
CA GLY A 83 19.17 4.12 -5.87
C GLY A 83 18.57 5.29 -6.65
N MET A 84 17.61 6.01 -6.08
CA MET A 84 17.27 7.34 -6.58
C MET A 84 18.38 8.34 -6.20
N THR A 85 18.47 9.44 -6.94
CA THR A 85 19.47 10.50 -6.72
C THR A 85 19.36 11.18 -5.35
N SER A 86 18.14 11.27 -4.80
CA SER A 86 17.88 11.76 -3.44
C SER A 86 18.18 10.75 -2.33
N GLY A 87 18.68 9.55 -2.67
CA GLY A 87 18.70 8.39 -1.79
C GLY A 87 17.42 7.56 -1.91
N ASP A 88 17.28 6.56 -1.05
CA ASP A 88 16.16 5.61 -1.12
C ASP A 88 14.80 6.28 -0.85
N TYR A 89 13.78 5.84 -1.58
CA TYR A 89 12.40 6.26 -1.34
C TYR A 89 11.67 5.20 -0.51
N VAL A 90 11.17 5.58 0.65
CA VAL A 90 10.39 4.69 1.53
C VAL A 90 8.90 5.04 1.41
N THR A 91 8.07 4.07 1.07
CA THR A 91 6.62 4.27 0.99
C THR A 91 5.98 4.41 2.36
N HIS A 92 4.73 4.86 2.37
CA HIS A 92 3.87 4.68 3.53
C HIS A 92 3.57 3.20 3.76
N GLN A 93 3.02 2.90 4.94
CA GLN A 93 2.46 1.59 5.25
C GLN A 93 1.29 1.29 4.29
N MET A 94 1.47 0.34 3.38
CA MET A 94 0.44 -0.10 2.47
C MET A 94 -0.45 -1.17 3.11
N SER A 95 -1.68 -1.28 2.61
CA SER A 95 -2.64 -2.31 2.98
C SER A 95 -2.94 -3.20 1.78
N LEU A 96 -3.42 -4.41 2.04
CA LEU A 96 -3.94 -5.27 0.99
C LEU A 96 -5.22 -4.69 0.40
N THR A 97 -5.33 -4.72 -0.92
CA THR A 97 -6.60 -4.48 -1.60
C THR A 97 -7.56 -5.64 -1.38
N GLU A 98 -8.86 -5.35 -1.48
CA GLU A 98 -9.87 -6.40 -1.55
C GLU A 98 -9.70 -7.23 -2.83
N PRO A 99 -9.81 -8.57 -2.74
CA PRO A 99 -9.69 -9.41 -3.92
C PRO A 99 -10.87 -9.13 -4.88
N PRO A 100 -10.60 -8.92 -6.18
CA PRO A 100 -11.67 -8.69 -7.14
C PRO A 100 -12.52 -9.95 -7.31
N VAL A 101 -13.78 -9.73 -7.63
CA VAL A 101 -14.79 -10.78 -7.86
C VAL A 101 -15.22 -10.74 -9.32
N THR A 102 -15.13 -11.88 -10.01
CA THR A 102 -15.57 -12.00 -11.39
C THR A 102 -17.10 -11.97 -11.49
N GLY A 103 -17.64 -11.74 -12.70
CA GLY A 103 -19.09 -11.71 -12.93
C GLY A 103 -19.85 -13.00 -12.57
N ASN A 104 -19.15 -14.14 -12.45
CA ASN A 104 -19.70 -15.42 -11.97
C ASN A 104 -19.45 -15.70 -10.48
N GLY A 105 -19.01 -14.70 -9.70
CA GLY A 105 -18.84 -14.80 -8.24
C GLY A 105 -17.52 -15.41 -7.76
N ARG A 106 -16.55 -15.69 -8.66
CA ARG A 106 -15.25 -16.23 -8.27
C ARG A 106 -14.36 -15.11 -7.69
N VAL A 107 -13.86 -15.32 -6.47
CA VAL A 107 -12.93 -14.41 -5.80
C VAL A 107 -11.49 -14.68 -6.27
N LEU A 108 -10.78 -13.64 -6.72
CA LEU A 108 -9.43 -13.76 -7.27
C LEU A 108 -8.36 -13.30 -6.26
N TYR A 109 -8.07 -14.11 -5.25
CA TYR A 109 -7.04 -13.81 -4.23
C TYR A 109 -5.62 -13.61 -4.79
N SER A 110 -5.35 -14.05 -6.02
CA SER A 110 -4.07 -13.83 -6.71
C SER A 110 -3.91 -12.41 -7.29
N GLU A 111 -5.00 -11.64 -7.36
CA GLU A 111 -5.04 -10.28 -7.95
C GLU A 111 -4.94 -9.18 -6.91
N VAL A 112 -4.87 -9.54 -5.63
CA VAL A 112 -4.64 -8.59 -4.55
C VAL A 112 -3.29 -7.92 -4.70
N GLU A 113 -3.22 -6.68 -4.24
CA GLU A 113 -2.08 -5.78 -4.36
C GLU A 113 -1.81 -5.16 -2.99
N LEU A 114 -0.60 -4.63 -2.81
CA LEU A 114 -0.36 -3.65 -1.75
C LEU A 114 -0.70 -2.26 -2.30
N ARG A 115 -1.49 -1.50 -1.55
CA ARG A 115 -1.91 -0.16 -1.92
C ARG A 115 -1.89 0.78 -0.72
N TYR A 116 -1.41 1.99 -0.95
CA TYR A 116 -1.66 3.15 -0.12
C TYR A 116 -2.21 4.27 -1.01
N LYS A 117 -3.28 4.92 -0.55
CA LYS A 117 -3.86 6.08 -1.21
C LYS A 117 -4.36 7.08 -0.18
N ASN A 118 -3.84 8.29 -0.23
CA ASN A 118 -4.26 9.38 0.63
C ASN A 118 -4.06 10.72 -0.11
N GLY A 119 -5.16 11.45 -0.32
CA GLY A 119 -5.13 12.70 -1.10
C GLY A 119 -4.54 12.49 -2.50
N ASN A 120 -3.45 13.20 -2.77
CA ASN A 120 -2.71 13.16 -4.04
C ASN A 120 -1.57 12.12 -4.05
N VAL A 121 -1.34 11.38 -2.97
CA VAL A 121 -0.32 10.32 -2.90
C VAL A 121 -0.97 8.97 -3.19
N GLN A 122 -0.37 8.23 -4.12
CA GLN A 122 -0.74 6.85 -4.44
C GLN A 122 0.52 6.00 -4.60
N GLN A 123 0.54 4.84 -3.95
CA GLN A 123 1.65 3.90 -3.94
C GLN A 123 1.06 2.49 -4.08
N ASP A 124 1.55 1.73 -5.05
CA ASP A 124 1.03 0.42 -5.38
C ASP A 124 2.16 -0.57 -5.65
N PHE A 125 1.98 -1.82 -5.21
CA PHE A 125 2.82 -2.94 -5.62
C PHE A 125 1.99 -4.20 -5.90
N THR A 126 2.13 -4.70 -7.13
CA THR A 126 1.46 -5.92 -7.58
C THR A 126 2.48 -7.01 -7.87
N LYS A 127 2.58 -7.98 -6.96
CA LYS A 127 3.52 -9.10 -7.08
C LYS A 127 3.27 -9.96 -8.31
N LYS A 128 2.00 -10.21 -8.66
CA LYS A 128 1.60 -11.05 -9.81
C LYS A 128 2.09 -10.49 -11.15
N TYR A 129 1.93 -9.17 -11.34
CA TYR A 129 2.32 -8.49 -12.58
C TYR A 129 3.74 -7.93 -12.53
N GLY A 130 4.37 -7.93 -11.36
CA GLY A 130 5.70 -7.37 -11.15
C GLY A 130 5.73 -5.88 -11.44
N ILE A 131 4.71 -5.14 -10.99
CA ILE A 131 4.57 -3.69 -11.21
C ILE A 131 4.62 -2.99 -9.85
N ALA A 132 5.38 -1.91 -9.77
CA ALA A 132 5.33 -0.97 -8.65
C ALA A 132 5.11 0.45 -9.18
N SER A 133 4.33 1.25 -8.48
CA SER A 133 4.06 2.64 -8.84
C SER A 133 4.13 3.52 -7.61
N ILE A 134 4.74 4.70 -7.76
CA ILE A 134 4.76 5.75 -6.75
C ILE A 134 4.38 7.03 -7.45
N SER A 135 3.34 7.71 -6.98
CA SER A 135 2.96 9.02 -7.50
C SER A 135 2.50 9.96 -6.39
N GLU A 136 2.81 11.25 -6.57
CA GLU A 136 2.35 12.34 -5.73
C GLU A 136 2.00 13.53 -6.62
N GLY A 137 0.75 14.00 -6.55
CA GLY A 137 0.25 15.07 -7.42
C GLY A 137 0.00 14.62 -8.86
N ASP A 138 -0.16 15.60 -9.76
CA ASP A 138 -0.26 15.33 -11.19
C ASP A 138 1.15 15.07 -11.75
N PRO A 139 1.44 13.87 -12.28
CA PRO A 139 2.75 13.55 -12.85
C PRO A 139 3.18 14.46 -14.00
N PHE A 140 2.25 15.18 -14.62
CA PHE A 140 2.48 16.09 -15.73
C PHE A 140 2.44 17.57 -15.32
N ASP A 141 2.03 17.89 -14.08
CA ASP A 141 2.04 19.23 -13.51
C ASP A 141 2.54 19.24 -12.05
N LYS A 142 3.86 19.47 -11.89
CA LYS A 142 4.59 19.61 -10.62
C LYS A 142 4.52 18.44 -9.64
N GLY A 143 3.78 17.38 -9.94
CA GLY A 143 3.83 16.11 -9.24
C GLY A 143 4.96 15.22 -9.73
N PHE A 144 4.90 13.93 -9.42
CA PHE A 144 5.75 12.93 -10.04
C PHE A 144 5.06 11.58 -10.12
N MET A 145 5.55 10.75 -11.04
CA MET A 145 5.28 9.33 -11.07
C MET A 145 6.58 8.59 -11.35
N GLN A 146 6.86 7.56 -10.56
CA GLN A 146 7.85 6.55 -10.88
C GLN A 146 7.12 5.23 -11.07
N GLN A 147 7.37 4.58 -12.21
CA GLN A 147 6.82 3.27 -12.51
C GLN A 147 7.96 2.28 -12.70
N LEU A 148 7.84 1.16 -11.99
CA LEU A 148 8.74 0.03 -12.08
C LEU A 148 7.97 -1.16 -12.67
N SER A 149 8.65 -1.94 -13.49
CA SER A 149 8.06 -3.10 -14.17
C SER A 149 8.99 -4.29 -14.12
N SER A 150 8.48 -5.47 -14.47
CA SER A 150 9.27 -6.71 -14.44
C SER A 150 9.95 -6.97 -13.10
N CYS A 151 9.34 -6.55 -11.99
CA CYS A 151 9.83 -6.79 -10.64
C CYS A 151 9.84 -8.29 -10.35
N ARG A 152 11.04 -8.88 -10.27
CA ARG A 152 11.24 -10.30 -10.00
C ARG A 152 11.96 -10.46 -8.67
N LEU A 153 11.51 -11.41 -7.87
CA LEU A 153 12.17 -11.75 -6.61
C LEU A 153 13.63 -12.12 -6.89
N SER A 154 14.55 -11.53 -6.12
CA SER A 154 15.97 -11.77 -6.28
C SER A 154 16.31 -13.22 -5.90
N PRO A 155 17.05 -13.97 -6.74
CA PRO A 155 17.44 -15.33 -6.45
C PRO A 155 18.49 -15.35 -5.32
N GLY A 156 18.03 -15.48 -4.08
CA GLY A 156 18.87 -15.53 -2.89
C GLY A 156 18.11 -15.59 -1.56
N GLU A 157 16.88 -15.08 -1.50
CA GLU A 157 16.12 -14.97 -0.23
C GLU A 157 15.14 -16.12 0.07
N THR A 158 15.02 -17.12 -0.81
CA THR A 158 14.07 -18.22 -0.62
C THR A 158 14.40 -19.17 0.54
N ARG A 159 15.44 -18.91 1.35
CA ARG A 159 15.93 -19.84 2.38
C ARG A 159 15.67 -19.43 3.85
N SER A 160 15.13 -18.25 4.15
CA SER A 160 14.97 -17.81 5.55
C SER A 160 13.54 -17.90 6.08
N ALA A 161 12.85 -19.03 5.87
CA ALA A 161 11.54 -19.30 6.49
C ALA A 161 11.43 -20.72 7.11
N ARG A 162 12.57 -21.38 7.36
CA ARG A 162 12.64 -22.59 8.18
C ARG A 162 13.88 -22.52 9.06
N GLY A 163 13.72 -21.97 10.26
CA GLY A 163 14.67 -21.98 11.36
C GLY A 163 13.89 -22.01 12.66
#